data_AF-A0A1C7DG61-F1
#
_entry.id   AF-A0A1C7DG61-F1
#
_cell.length_a   1.000
_cell.length_b   1.000
_cell.length_c   1.000
_cell.angle_alpha   90.00
_cell.angle_beta   90.00
_cell.angle_gamma   90.00
#
_symmetry.space_group_name_H-M   'P 1'
#
loop_
_entity.id
_entity.type
_entity.pdbx_description
1 polymer ?
#
loop_
_entity_poly.entity_id
_entity_poly.type
_entity_poly.pdbx_seq_one_letter_code
_entity_poly.pdbx_strand_id
1 'polypeptide(L)'
;MEIVAKRDLLKDRYGNYYIVSYASKKALTIVNAAMYHAFNQILDEELVAKVKAKYPNDVACGKYFADLVHEQVEQMSSPGHPGKIYDIEEAKKEYDLHMKPLYDDSFHLS
;
A
#
# COMPACT_ATOMS: atom_id res chain seq x y z
N MET A 1 -11.06 -10.61 -13.13
CA MET A 1 -10.25 -9.40 -12.90
C MET A 1 -8.77 -9.72 -13.12
N GLU A 2 -7.95 -8.84 -13.72
CA GLU A 2 -6.49 -9.05 -13.84
C GLU A 2 -5.73 -7.97 -13.06
N ILE A 3 -5.14 -8.38 -11.93
CA ILE A 3 -4.44 -7.49 -10.99
C ILE A 3 -2.93 -7.56 -11.26
N VAL A 4 -2.29 -6.39 -11.34
CA VAL A 4 -0.85 -6.28 -11.62
C VAL A 4 -0.08 -5.86 -10.37
N ALA A 5 0.90 -6.67 -10.00
CA ALA A 5 1.77 -6.42 -8.86
C ALA A 5 2.58 -5.12 -8.99
N LYS A 6 2.87 -4.48 -7.86
CA LYS A 6 3.59 -3.20 -7.67
C LYS A 6 2.94 -1.99 -8.37
N ARG A 7 1.78 -2.17 -8.99
CA ARG A 7 1.04 -1.14 -9.71
C ARG A 7 -0.35 -0.94 -9.11
N ASP A 8 -1.07 -2.04 -8.92
CA ASP A 8 -2.45 -1.99 -8.48
C ASP A 8 -2.55 -2.05 -6.94
N LEU A 9 -3.61 -1.43 -6.41
CA LEU A 9 -3.94 -1.39 -4.99
C LEU A 9 -5.26 -2.12 -4.72
N LEU A 10 -5.39 -2.66 -3.52
CA LEU A 10 -6.66 -3.09 -2.95
C LEU A 10 -7.08 -2.13 -1.85
N LYS A 11 -8.38 -1.88 -1.72
CA LYS A 11 -8.97 -1.05 -0.67
C LYS A 11 -9.96 -1.87 0.14
N ASP A 12 -9.85 -1.80 1.47
CA ASP A 12 -10.85 -2.39 2.35
C ASP A 12 -11.97 -1.40 2.74
N ARG A 13 -13.02 -1.93 3.37
CA ARG A 13 -14.16 -1.14 3.85
C ARG A 13 -13.80 -0.09 4.91
N TYR A 14 -12.65 -0.22 5.56
CA TYR A 14 -12.17 0.70 6.59
C TYR A 14 -11.30 1.82 6.01
N GLY A 15 -11.06 1.81 4.70
CA GLY A 15 -10.23 2.80 4.02
C GLY A 15 -8.74 2.49 4.06
N ASN A 16 -8.33 1.28 4.48
CA ASN A 16 -6.94 0.88 4.35
C ASN A 16 -6.66 0.48 2.91
N TYR A 17 -5.47 0.85 2.44
CA TYR A 17 -4.96 0.49 1.13
C TYR A 17 -3.85 -0.55 1.28
N TYR A 18 -3.83 -1.50 0.36
CA TYR A 18 -2.85 -2.56 0.30
C TYR A 18 -2.23 -2.61 -1.09
N ILE A 19 -0.90 -2.62 -1.16
CA ILE A 19 -0.19 -2.84 -2.41
C ILE A 19 -0.11 -4.33 -2.70
N VAL A 20 -0.35 -4.69 -3.96
CA VAL A 20 -0.17 -6.06 -4.43
C VAL A 20 1.31 -6.25 -4.71
N SER A 21 2.03 -6.86 -3.78
CA SER A 21 3.48 -7.11 -3.92
C SER A 21 3.81 -8.24 -4.90
N TYR A 22 2.88 -9.20 -5.05
CA TYR A 22 2.98 -10.33 -5.97
C TYR A 22 1.59 -10.73 -6.47
N ALA A 23 1.50 -11.13 -7.74
CA ALA A 23 0.27 -11.56 -8.39
C ALA A 23 0.51 -12.85 -9.20
N SER A 24 -0.37 -13.83 -9.01
CA SER A 24 -0.44 -15.06 -9.79
C SER A 24 -1.86 -15.29 -10.31
N LYS A 25 -2.10 -16.37 -11.06
CA LYS A 25 -3.43 -16.68 -11.61
C LYS A 25 -4.51 -16.92 -10.55
N LYS A 26 -4.14 -17.27 -9.31
CA LYS A 26 -5.09 -17.66 -8.25
C LYS A 26 -4.83 -17.03 -6.89
N ALA A 27 -3.69 -16.38 -6.70
CA ALA A 27 -3.29 -15.85 -5.40
C ALA A 27 -2.59 -14.50 -5.55
N LEU A 28 -2.82 -13.62 -4.57
CA LEU A 28 -2.18 -12.33 -4.45
C LEU A 28 -1.47 -12.23 -3.10
N THR A 29 -0.29 -11.62 -3.09
CA THR A 29 0.36 -11.23 -1.85
C THR A 29 0.24 -9.73 -1.66
N ILE A 30 -0.38 -9.32 -0.57
CA ILE A 30 -0.69 -7.92 -0.28
C ILE A 30 0.06 -7.43 0.95
N VAL A 31 0.44 -6.16 0.95
CA VAL A 31 1.12 -5.47 2.06
C VAL A 31 0.38 -4.17 2.31
N ASN A 32 0.18 -3.78 3.57
CA ASN A 32 -0.37 -2.45 3.87
C ASN A 32 0.48 -1.37 3.18
N ALA A 33 -0.16 -0.46 2.44
CA ALA A 33 0.54 0.47 1.58
C ALA A 33 1.45 1.44 2.37
N ALA A 34 1.04 1.88 3.57
CA ALA A 34 1.87 2.75 4.40
C ALA A 34 3.10 2.01 4.92
N MET A 35 2.94 0.74 5.32
CA MET A 35 4.06 -0.12 5.70
C MET A 35 5.00 -0.39 4.53
N TYR A 36 4.46 -0.60 3.34
CA TYR A 36 5.27 -0.78 2.14
C TYR A 36 6.14 0.45 1.86
N HIS A 37 5.59 1.66 1.96
CA HIS A 37 6.38 2.90 1.84
C HIS A 37 7.42 3.04 2.95
N ALA A 38 7.06 2.67 4.18
CA ALA A 38 7.99 2.70 5.32
C ALA A 38 9.18 1.74 5.14
N PHE A 39 8.95 0.51 4.68
CA PHE A 39 10.01 -0.48 4.49
C PHE A 39 10.93 -0.18 3.31
N ASN A 40 10.53 0.70 2.40
CA ASN A 40 11.37 1.16 1.30
C ASN A 40 12.25 2.36 1.67
N GLN A 41 12.26 2.78 2.94
CA GLN A 41 13.08 3.88 3.43
C GLN A 41 13.82 3.46 4.71
N ILE A 42 15.03 3.98 4.88
CA ILE A 42 15.78 3.84 6.12
C ILE A 42 15.25 4.89 7.10
N LEU A 43 14.97 4.47 8.34
CA LEU A 43 14.61 5.40 9.41
C LEU A 43 15.89 6.04 9.97
N ASP A 44 16.35 7.10 9.30
CA ASP A 44 17.54 7.85 9.67
C ASP A 44 17.27 9.37 9.79
N GLU A 45 18.33 10.12 10.10
CA GLU A 45 18.24 11.58 10.25
C GLU A 45 17.87 12.29 8.93
N GLU A 46 18.23 11.72 7.78
CA GLU A 46 17.89 12.27 6.46
C GLU A 46 16.37 12.21 6.24
N LEU A 47 15.75 11.06 6.51
CA LEU A 47 14.31 10.93 6.47
C LEU A 47 13.63 11.91 7.44
N VAL A 48 14.13 11.99 8.68
CA VAL A 48 13.55 12.90 9.69
C VAL A 48 13.62 14.35 9.21
N ALA A 49 14.74 14.78 8.63
CA ALA A 49 14.90 16.12 8.08
C ALA A 49 13.92 16.38 6.92
N LYS A 50 13.77 15.41 6.00
CA LYS A 50 12.81 15.48 4.89
C LYS A 50 11.37 15.60 5.37
N VAL A 51 10.98 14.82 6.39
CA VAL A 51 9.66 14.89 7.02
C VAL A 51 9.47 16.28 7.63
N LYS A 52 10.41 16.76 8.46
CA LYS A 52 10.32 18.09 9.08
C LYS A 52 10.22 19.23 8.06
N ALA A 53 10.90 19.12 6.92
CA ALA A 53 10.81 20.12 5.86
C ALA A 53 9.44 20.14 5.15
N LYS A 54 8.73 19.00 5.11
CA LYS A 54 7.42 18.87 4.46
C LYS A 54 6.26 19.41 5.30
N TYR A 55 6.38 19.41 6.63
CA TYR A 55 5.29 19.77 7.53
C TYR A 55 5.58 21.05 8.32
N PRO A 56 4.58 21.93 8.54
CA PRO A 56 4.77 23.14 9.34
C PRO A 56 4.96 22.87 10.84
N ASN A 57 4.63 21.66 11.31
CA ASN A 57 4.71 21.24 12.71
C ASN A 57 5.43 19.89 12.79
N ASP A 58 5.96 19.55 13.96
CA ASP A 58 6.53 18.23 14.22
C ASP A 58 5.46 17.13 14.09
N VAL A 59 5.74 16.14 13.26
CA VAL A 59 4.88 14.97 13.03
C VAL A 59 5.70 13.69 13.08
N ALA A 60 5.06 12.59 13.47
CA ALA A 60 5.68 11.27 13.39
C ALA A 60 5.91 10.88 11.92
N CYS A 61 7.02 10.19 11.63
CA CYS A 61 7.29 9.66 10.27
C CYS A 61 6.18 8.74 9.76
N GLY A 62 5.41 8.09 10.65
CA GLY A 62 4.22 7.33 10.28
C GLY A 62 3.18 8.16 9.52
N LYS A 63 2.97 9.43 9.90
CA LYS A 63 2.08 10.33 9.15
C LYS A 63 2.61 10.59 7.74
N TYR A 64 3.92 10.75 7.59
CA TYR A 64 4.53 10.94 6.29
C TYR A 64 4.24 9.77 5.33
N PHE A 65 4.37 8.53 5.81
CA PHE A 65 4.04 7.36 4.99
C PHE A 65 2.54 7.24 4.67
N ALA A 66 1.66 7.61 5.60
CA ALA A 66 0.23 7.67 5.33
C ALA A 66 -0.11 8.71 4.24
N ASP A 67 0.54 9.88 4.28
CA ASP A 67 0.35 10.92 3.27
C ASP A 67 0.90 10.49 1.90
N LEU A 68 1.99 9.70 1.85
CA LEU A 68 2.47 9.10 0.58
C LEU A 68 1.44 8.13 -0.03
N VAL A 69 0.73 7.36 0.80
CA VAL A 69 -0.37 6.50 0.31
C VAL A 69 -1.50 7.37 -0.25
N HIS A 70 -1.85 8.45 0.45
CA HIS A 70 -2.88 9.37 -0.01
C HIS A 70 -2.53 9.98 -1.37
N GLU A 71 -1.30 10.51 -1.52
CA GLU A 71 -0.79 11.04 -2.78
C GLU A 71 -0.81 9.99 -3.91
N GLN A 72 -0.40 8.76 -3.62
CA GLN A 72 -0.47 7.66 -4.59
C GLN A 72 -1.90 7.39 -5.06
N VAL A 73 -2.88 7.38 -4.14
CA VAL A 73 -4.30 7.18 -4.45
C VAL A 73 -4.87 8.31 -5.29
N GLU A 74 -4.54 9.56 -4.98
CA GLU A 74 -4.95 10.72 -5.78
C GLU A 74 -4.37 10.67 -7.21
N GLN A 75 -3.10 10.30 -7.34
CA GLN A 75 -2.46 10.11 -8.64
C GLN A 75 -3.16 9.01 -9.44
N MET A 76 -3.42 7.85 -8.83
CA MET A 76 -4.13 6.74 -9.48
C MET A 76 -5.59 7.06 -9.84
N SER A 77 -6.19 8.06 -9.20
CA SER A 77 -7.54 8.53 -9.52
C SER A 77 -7.57 9.49 -10.72
N SER A 78 -6.40 9.96 -11.16
CA SER A 78 -6.28 10.90 -12.28
C SER A 78 -6.23 10.19 -13.64
N PRO A 79 -6.85 10.75 -14.69
CA PRO A 79 -6.80 10.15 -16.03
C PRO A 79 -5.37 9.96 -16.52
N GLY A 80 -5.03 8.77 -17.01
CA GLY A 80 -3.73 8.48 -17.62
C GLY A 80 -2.65 7.96 -16.66
N HIS A 81 -2.92 7.86 -15.36
CA HIS A 81 -1.99 7.21 -14.43
C HIS A 81 -2.11 5.68 -14.52
N PRO A 82 -0.98 4.94 -14.64
CA PRO A 82 -1.03 3.49 -14.71
C PRO A 82 -1.37 2.90 -13.33
N GLY A 83 -2.42 2.09 -13.28
CA GLY A 83 -2.80 1.35 -12.08
C GLY A 83 -4.27 1.49 -11.74
N LYS A 84 -4.79 0.51 -10.99
CA LYS A 84 -6.19 0.47 -10.57
C LYS A 84 -6.29 0.20 -9.07
N ILE A 85 -7.33 0.75 -8.47
CA ILE A 85 -7.71 0.49 -7.09
C ILE A 85 -8.95 -0.41 -7.12
N TYR A 86 -8.85 -1.59 -6.55
CA TYR A 86 -9.93 -2.58 -6.49
C TYR A 86 -10.48 -2.72 -5.07
N ASP A 87 -11.73 -3.14 -4.95
CA ASP A 87 -12.29 -3.55 -3.66
C ASP A 87 -11.67 -4.89 -3.23
N ILE A 88 -11.17 -4.97 -1.99
CA ILE A 88 -10.55 -6.18 -1.46
C ILE A 88 -11.55 -7.35 -1.36
N GLU A 89 -12.82 -7.09 -1.09
CA GLU A 89 -13.87 -8.11 -0.98
C GLU A 89 -14.25 -8.67 -2.35
N GLU A 90 -14.08 -7.88 -3.42
CA GLU A 90 -14.17 -8.40 -4.79
C GLU A 90 -12.95 -9.25 -5.14
N ALA A 91 -11.75 -8.81 -4.75
CA ALA A 91 -10.53 -9.58 -4.98
C ALA A 91 -10.53 -10.96 -4.29
N LYS A 92 -11.06 -11.06 -3.06
CA LYS A 92 -11.20 -12.34 -2.33
C LYS A 92 -12.08 -13.37 -3.06
N LYS A 93 -13.02 -12.94 -3.90
CA LYS A 93 -13.88 -13.87 -4.66
C LYS A 93 -13.12 -14.59 -5.78
N GLU A 94 -12.04 -13.97 -6.27
CA GLU A 94 -11.27 -14.48 -7.41
C GLU A 94 -9.88 -14.99 -7.01
N TYR A 95 -9.33 -14.51 -5.89
CA TYR A 95 -7.96 -14.76 -5.47
C TYR A 95 -7.86 -15.17 -4.00
N ASP A 96 -6.96 -16.10 -3.71
CA ASP A 96 -6.46 -16.34 -2.35
C ASP A 96 -5.55 -15.16 -1.93
N LEU A 97 -5.95 -14.42 -0.91
CA LEU A 97 -5.23 -13.23 -0.45
C LEU A 97 -4.32 -13.58 0.73
N HIS A 98 -3.03 -13.47 0.49
CA HIS A 98 -1.99 -13.60 1.50
C HIS A 98 -1.55 -12.21 1.96
N MET A 99 -1.91 -11.84 3.18
CA MET A 99 -1.39 -10.61 3.77
C MET A 99 -0.03 -10.90 4.39
N LYS A 100 0.99 -10.10 4.06
CA LYS A 100 2.27 -10.10 4.79
C LYS A 100 2.18 -9.09 5.94
N PRO A 101 2.01 -9.54 7.20
CA PRO A 101 1.83 -8.68 8.36
C PRO A 101 3.14 -8.00 8.75
N LEU A 102 4.29 -8.68 8.62
CA LEU A 102 5.67 -8.23 8.79
C LEU A 102 6.54 -9.44 8.44
N TYR A 103 7.30 -9.37 7.34
CA TYR A 103 8.27 -10.30 6.73
C TYR A 103 8.36 -11.83 7.02
N ASP A 104 7.84 -12.41 8.10
CA ASP A 104 8.09 -13.81 8.45
C ASP A 104 6.90 -14.76 8.26
N ASP A 105 5.63 -14.34 8.37
CA ASP A 105 4.49 -15.26 8.16
C ASP A 105 3.32 -14.60 7.44
N SER A 106 2.93 -15.14 6.28
CA SER A 106 1.70 -14.72 5.60
C SER A 106 0.47 -15.32 6.29
N PHE A 107 -0.54 -14.50 6.60
CA PHE A 107 -1.84 -14.99 7.08
C PHE A 107 -2.90 -14.89 5.98
N HIS A 108 -3.83 -15.84 5.95
CA HIS A 108 -4.92 -15.89 4.98
C HIS A 108 -6.08 -14.99 5.42
N LEU A 109 -6.52 -14.10 4.54
CA LEU A 109 -7.77 -13.36 4.75
C LEU A 109 -8.92 -14.18 4.18
N SER A 110 -9.44 -15.14 4.97
CA SER A 110 -10.65 -15.91 4.67
C SER A 110 -11.92 -15.06 4.80
#